data_AF-A0A420VDX1-F1
#
_entry.id   AF-A0A420VDX1-F1
#
_cell.length_a   1.000
_cell.length_b   1.000
_cell.length_c   1.000
_cell.angle_alpha   90.00
_cell.angle_beta   90.00
_cell.angle_gamma   90.00
#
_symmetry.space_group_name_H-M   'P 1'
#
loop_
_entity.id
_entity.type
_entity.pdbx_description
1 polymer ?
#
loop_
_entity_poly.entity_id
_entity_poly.type
_entity_poly.pdbx_seq_one_letter_code
_entity_poly.pdbx_strand_id
1 'polypeptide(L)'
;MFNRSDRTEILFPADMDRILEKYEDVIENYPHLENRDPLYARYEQDTEKLIAVIPLKKHPVYGITGFVGYEKYNDEGLVERYSYAWRILVPKLGNGPGHITAWENDPHDKPNTRRKYRVATEPHHHHHVPFDRSKRKENYDVRTMDDAFSIVADYIRNGKPYP
;
A
#
# COMPACT_ATOMS: atom_id res chain seq x y z
N MET A 1 -32.46 -5.54 15.54
CA MET A 1 -31.00 -5.65 15.35
C MET A 1 -30.77 -6.55 14.15
N PHE A 2 -30.52 -5.97 12.98
CA PHE A 2 -30.24 -6.74 11.79
C PHE A 2 -28.79 -7.23 11.86
N ASN A 3 -28.65 -8.55 11.89
CA ASN A 3 -27.41 -9.27 11.70
C ASN A 3 -26.86 -8.85 10.32
N ARG A 4 -25.82 -8.00 10.29
CA ARG A 4 -25.11 -7.68 9.04
C ARG A 4 -24.43 -8.97 8.62
N SER A 5 -25.09 -9.71 7.73
CA SER A 5 -24.55 -10.89 7.07
C SER A 5 -23.12 -10.61 6.61
N ASP A 6 -22.21 -11.52 6.95
CA ASP A 6 -20.90 -11.74 6.35
C ASP A 6 -21.03 -11.90 4.83
N ARG A 7 -21.35 -10.83 4.11
CA ARG A 7 -21.05 -10.75 2.69
C ARG A 7 -19.57 -10.46 2.62
N THR A 8 -18.78 -11.51 2.49
CA THR A 8 -17.40 -11.43 2.03
C THR A 8 -17.45 -10.68 0.70
N GLU A 9 -17.08 -9.41 0.72
CA GLU A 9 -17.07 -8.58 -0.47
C GLU A 9 -16.01 -9.15 -1.41
N ILE A 10 -16.42 -9.43 -2.64
CA ILE A 10 -15.54 -9.98 -3.66
C ILE A 10 -14.56 -8.88 -4.08
N LEU A 11 -13.27 -9.13 -3.94
CA LEU A 11 -12.22 -8.22 -4.34
C LEU A 11 -11.59 -8.74 -5.64
N PHE A 12 -11.70 -7.96 -6.71
CA PHE A 12 -11.06 -8.26 -7.99
C PHE A 12 -9.61 -7.75 -8.00
N PRO A 13 -8.72 -8.39 -8.77
CA PRO A 13 -7.37 -7.90 -9.00
C PRO A 13 -7.35 -6.45 -9.47
N ALA A 14 -6.33 -5.70 -9.07
CA ALA A 14 -6.14 -4.35 -9.55
C ALA A 14 -5.93 -4.30 -11.07
N ASP A 15 -6.62 -3.36 -11.72
CA ASP A 15 -6.41 -3.00 -13.12
C ASP A 15 -5.26 -1.98 -13.21
N MET A 16 -4.05 -2.48 -13.43
CA MET A 16 -2.84 -1.65 -13.40
C MET A 16 -2.80 -0.63 -14.52
N ASP A 17 -3.27 -0.95 -15.72
CA ASP A 17 -3.30 -0.01 -16.84
C ASP A 17 -4.20 1.18 -16.48
N ARG A 18 -5.40 0.89 -15.96
CA ARG A 18 -6.33 1.92 -15.49
C ARG A 18 -5.77 2.74 -14.32
N ILE A 19 -5.11 2.12 -13.35
CA ILE A 19 -4.51 2.84 -12.21
C ILE A 19 -3.39 3.77 -12.68
N LEU A 20 -2.50 3.29 -13.55
CA LEU A 20 -1.39 4.08 -14.05
C LEU A 20 -1.88 5.27 -14.90
N GLU A 21 -2.90 5.07 -15.73
CA GLU A 21 -3.55 6.15 -16.49
C GLU A 21 -4.25 7.16 -15.56
N LYS A 22 -5.07 6.68 -14.62
CA LYS A 22 -5.85 7.53 -13.72
C LYS A 22 -4.99 8.43 -12.82
N TYR A 23 -3.80 7.95 -12.44
CA TYR A 23 -2.90 8.65 -11.53
C TYR A 23 -1.61 9.14 -12.20
N GLU A 24 -1.59 9.23 -13.53
CA GLU A 24 -0.41 9.70 -14.28
C GLU A 24 0.12 11.04 -13.75
N ASP A 25 -0.78 11.89 -13.26
CA ASP A 25 -0.49 13.24 -12.78
C ASP A 25 0.34 13.25 -11.49
N VAL A 26 0.38 12.16 -10.73
CA VAL A 26 1.15 12.05 -9.47
C VAL A 26 2.33 11.08 -9.57
N ILE A 27 2.46 10.35 -10.67
CA ILE A 27 3.55 9.41 -10.93
C ILE A 27 4.75 10.18 -11.48
N GLU A 28 5.96 9.79 -11.07
CA GLU A 28 7.20 10.43 -11.53
C GLU A 28 8.32 9.41 -11.64
N ASN A 29 8.92 9.26 -12.82
CA ASN A 29 10.09 8.41 -13.00
C ASN A 29 11.37 9.19 -12.65
N TYR A 30 12.32 8.52 -12.00
CA TYR A 30 13.61 9.09 -11.64
C TYR A 30 14.73 8.37 -12.39
N PRO A 31 15.03 8.77 -13.65
CA PRO A 31 16.07 8.12 -14.47
C PRO A 31 17.49 8.36 -13.95
N HIS A 32 17.68 9.39 -13.12
CA HIS A 32 18.96 9.78 -12.57
C HIS A 32 18.84 9.96 -11.06
N LEU A 33 19.41 9.01 -10.32
CA LEU A 33 19.56 9.09 -8.87
C LEU A 33 21.04 9.00 -8.51
N GLU A 34 21.47 9.87 -7.61
CA GLU A 34 22.85 9.89 -7.17
C GLU A 34 23.20 8.59 -6.44
N ASN A 35 24.17 7.83 -6.97
CA ASN A 35 24.65 6.56 -6.42
C ASN A 35 23.56 5.49 -6.25
N ARG A 36 22.51 5.50 -7.08
CA ARG A 36 21.41 4.52 -7.03
C ARG A 36 20.90 4.19 -8.43
N ASP A 37 20.27 3.01 -8.53
CA ASP A 37 19.58 2.62 -9.75
C ASP A 37 18.41 3.56 -10.04
N PRO A 38 18.09 3.78 -11.34
CA PRO A 38 16.88 4.48 -11.74
C PRO A 38 15.61 3.91 -11.10
N LEU A 39 14.64 4.78 -10.81
CA LEU A 39 13.31 4.35 -10.35
C LEU A 39 12.29 4.60 -11.46
N TYR A 40 11.71 3.52 -11.95
CA TYR A 40 10.60 3.53 -12.88
C TYR A 40 9.39 2.86 -12.25
N ALA A 41 8.19 3.31 -12.62
CA ALA A 41 6.97 2.55 -12.35
C ALA A 41 7.11 1.15 -12.96
N ARG A 42 6.87 0.13 -12.15
CA ARG A 42 6.94 -1.28 -12.56
C ARG A 42 5.94 -2.10 -11.78
N TYR A 43 5.38 -3.11 -12.43
CA TYR A 43 4.58 -4.12 -11.77
C TYR A 43 4.80 -5.48 -12.43
N GLU A 44 4.59 -6.53 -11.65
CA GLU A 44 4.58 -7.92 -12.07
C GLU A 44 3.24 -8.51 -11.64
N GLN A 45 2.50 -9.10 -12.58
CA GLN A 45 1.22 -9.73 -12.32
C GLN A 45 1.19 -11.10 -12.99
N ASP A 46 0.86 -12.12 -12.21
CA ASP A 46 0.63 -13.48 -12.68
C ASP A 46 -0.69 -14.02 -12.12
N THR A 47 -0.94 -15.32 -12.24
CA THR A 47 -2.17 -15.95 -11.73
C THR A 47 -2.22 -16.06 -10.21
N GLU A 48 -1.10 -15.85 -9.51
CA GLU A 48 -0.99 -16.00 -8.05
C GLU A 48 -0.96 -14.66 -7.33
N LYS A 49 -0.43 -13.61 -7.97
CA LYS A 49 -0.17 -12.33 -7.29
C LYS A 49 -0.01 -11.13 -8.24
N LEU A 50 -0.05 -9.95 -7.63
CA LEU A 50 0.46 -8.70 -8.17
C LEU A 50 1.47 -8.09 -7.21
N ILE A 51 2.56 -7.55 -7.75
CA ILE A 51 3.52 -6.71 -7.04
C ILE A 51 3.72 -5.44 -7.87
N ALA A 52 3.48 -4.27 -7.28
CA ALA A 52 3.64 -2.99 -7.93
C ALA A 52 4.55 -2.06 -7.11
N VAL A 53 5.45 -1.35 -7.80
CA VAL A 53 6.23 -0.24 -7.25
C VAL A 53 6.07 0.94 -8.19
N ILE A 54 5.38 1.97 -7.72
CA ILE A 54 5.04 3.15 -8.51
C ILE A 54 5.69 4.37 -7.83
N PRO A 55 6.83 4.86 -8.35
CA PRO A 55 7.44 6.10 -7.89
C PRO A 55 6.49 7.29 -8.09
N LEU A 56 6.41 8.16 -7.08
CA LEU A 56 5.52 9.31 -7.04
C LEU A 56 6.33 10.60 -7.12
N LYS A 57 5.68 11.69 -7.57
CA LYS A 57 6.22 13.04 -7.53
C LYS A 57 6.83 13.37 -6.17
N LYS A 58 7.93 14.13 -6.21
CA LYS A 58 8.74 14.41 -5.03
C LYS A 58 7.89 15.17 -4.00
N HIS A 59 7.68 14.54 -2.85
CA HIS A 59 6.91 15.13 -1.77
C HIS A 59 7.77 16.15 -1.00
N PRO A 60 7.25 17.35 -0.67
CA PRO A 60 8.04 18.40 0.00
C PRO A 60 8.56 17.97 1.38
N VAL A 61 7.82 17.11 2.09
CA VAL A 61 8.18 16.64 3.44
C VAL A 61 9.00 15.34 3.38
N TYR A 62 8.63 14.41 2.50
CA TYR A 62 9.13 13.03 2.54
C TYR A 62 10.16 12.73 1.45
N GLY A 63 10.40 13.65 0.51
CA GLY A 63 11.33 13.47 -0.60
C GLY A 63 10.79 12.52 -1.66
N ILE A 64 11.64 11.63 -2.17
CA ILE A 64 11.26 10.66 -3.20
C ILE A 64 10.51 9.51 -2.54
N THR A 65 9.22 9.42 -2.84
CA THR A 65 8.32 8.43 -2.29
C THR A 65 7.73 7.56 -3.40
N GLY A 66 7.06 6.49 -3.01
CA GLY A 66 6.41 5.57 -3.94
C GLY A 66 5.23 4.89 -3.29
N PHE A 67 4.28 4.52 -4.13
CA PHE A 67 3.22 3.61 -3.79
C PHE A 67 3.70 2.17 -4.06
N VAL A 68 3.55 1.29 -3.08
CA VAL A 68 3.94 -0.12 -3.15
C VAL A 68 2.69 -0.95 -2.94
N GLY A 69 2.31 -1.71 -3.96
CA GLY A 69 1.14 -2.58 -3.94
C GLY A 69 1.55 -4.05 -3.95
N TYR A 70 0.82 -4.86 -3.19
CA TYR A 70 0.87 -6.32 -3.21
C TYR A 70 -0.55 -6.85 -3.14
N GLU A 71 -0.86 -7.82 -3.99
CA GLU A 71 -2.08 -8.62 -3.92
C GLU A 71 -1.71 -10.10 -4.07
N LYS A 72 -2.39 -10.96 -3.34
CA LYS A 72 -2.35 -12.41 -3.48
C LYS A 72 -3.74 -12.90 -3.88
N TYR A 73 -3.78 -13.77 -4.88
CA TYR A 73 -5.01 -14.32 -5.41
C TYR A 73 -5.31 -15.71 -4.86
N ASN A 74 -6.59 -16.02 -4.76
CA ASN A 74 -7.08 -17.37 -4.49
C ASN A 74 -7.22 -18.18 -5.80
N ASP A 75 -7.68 -19.43 -5.69
CA ASP A 75 -7.84 -20.33 -6.84
C ASP A 75 -8.89 -19.83 -7.87
N GLU A 76 -9.77 -18.89 -7.48
CA GLU A 76 -10.74 -18.23 -8.36
C GLU A 76 -10.17 -16.97 -9.05
N GLY A 77 -8.92 -16.62 -8.77
CA GLY A 77 -8.28 -15.41 -9.28
C GLY A 77 -8.72 -14.12 -8.59
N LEU A 78 -9.35 -14.22 -7.42
CA LEU A 78 -9.81 -13.09 -6.61
C LEU A 78 -8.80 -12.73 -5.53
N VAL A 79 -8.75 -11.47 -5.11
CA VAL A 79 -7.83 -10.99 -4.06
C VAL A 79 -8.23 -11.58 -2.71
N GLU A 80 -7.39 -12.43 -2.15
CA GLU A 80 -7.52 -12.94 -0.78
C GLU A 80 -6.71 -12.12 0.22
N ARG A 81 -5.56 -11.59 -0.20
CA ARG A 81 -4.67 -10.79 0.64
C ARG A 81 -4.10 -9.62 -0.11
N TYR A 82 -3.86 -8.52 0.58
CA TYR A 82 -3.28 -7.33 0.01
C TYR A 82 -2.45 -6.54 1.03
N SER A 83 -1.51 -5.78 0.50
CA SER A 83 -0.78 -4.73 1.21
C SER A 83 -0.54 -3.56 0.27
N TYR A 84 -1.11 -2.41 0.60
CA TYR A 84 -0.97 -1.17 -0.14
C TYR A 84 -0.27 -0.15 0.74
N ALA A 85 0.89 0.36 0.34
CA ALA A 85 1.71 1.20 1.20
C ALA A 85 2.28 2.41 0.48
N TRP A 86 2.22 3.57 1.14
CA TRP A 86 3.03 4.73 0.78
C TRP A 86 4.34 4.72 1.56
N ARG A 87 5.47 4.78 0.85
CA ARG A 87 6.80 4.67 1.45
C ARG A 87 7.82 5.62 0.82
N ILE A 88 8.84 5.98 1.59
CA ILE A 88 10.05 6.64 1.10
C ILE A 88 10.89 5.60 0.35
N LEU A 89 11.13 5.83 -0.95
CA LEU A 89 11.96 4.95 -1.79
C LEU A 89 13.45 5.28 -1.65
N VAL A 90 13.77 6.55 -1.41
CA VAL A 90 15.14 7.04 -1.27
C VAL A 90 15.32 7.67 0.12
N PRO A 91 15.58 6.87 1.17
CA PRO A 91 15.79 7.40 2.51
C PRO A 91 17.08 8.23 2.57
N LYS A 92 17.02 9.33 3.35
CA LYS A 92 18.23 10.05 3.80
C LYS A 92 18.98 9.16 4.79
N LEU A 93 20.32 9.21 4.77
CA LEU A 93 21.20 8.45 5.66
C LEU A 93 20.76 8.61 7.13
N GLY A 94 20.60 7.48 7.84
CA GLY A 94 20.26 7.45 9.27
C GLY A 94 18.77 7.45 9.62
N ASN A 95 17.86 7.60 8.64
CA ASN A 95 16.42 7.50 8.91
C ASN A 95 15.95 6.03 8.91
N GLY A 96 15.11 5.69 9.89
CA GLY A 96 14.51 4.36 10.09
C GLY A 96 13.58 3.91 8.95
N PRO A 97 12.71 2.90 9.18
CA PRO A 97 11.91 2.29 8.11
C PRO A 97 11.11 3.36 7.36
N GLY A 98 11.27 3.41 6.03
CA GLY A 98 10.65 4.41 5.15
C GLY A 98 9.12 4.33 5.03
N HIS A 99 8.43 3.77 6.01
CA HIS A 99 6.97 3.69 6.06
C HIS A 99 6.35 5.06 6.30
N ILE A 100 5.34 5.43 5.50
CA ILE A 100 4.50 6.60 5.75
C ILE A 100 3.11 6.14 6.19
N THR A 101 2.45 5.32 5.38
CA THR A 101 1.17 4.70 5.73
C THR A 101 0.95 3.42 4.93
N ALA A 102 0.09 2.51 5.40
CA ALA A 102 -0.26 1.29 4.67
C ALA A 102 -1.62 0.71 5.08
N TRP A 103 -2.30 0.06 4.14
CA TRP A 103 -3.56 -0.65 4.32
C TRP A 103 -3.36 -2.13 3.96
N GLU A 104 -3.70 -3.03 4.88
CA GLU A 104 -3.35 -4.45 4.78
C GLU A 104 -4.47 -5.32 5.36
N ASN A 105 -4.58 -6.57 4.91
CA ASN A 105 -5.46 -7.59 5.51
C ASN A 105 -4.72 -8.90 5.83
N ASP A 106 -3.39 -8.87 5.88
CA ASP A 106 -2.59 -10.04 6.18
C ASP A 106 -2.85 -10.55 7.61
N PRO A 107 -3.15 -11.86 7.79
CA PRO A 107 -3.33 -12.43 9.12
C PRO A 107 -2.00 -12.49 9.88
N HIS A 108 -2.09 -12.36 11.21
CA HIS A 108 -0.95 -12.46 12.13
C HIS A 108 -1.09 -13.64 13.09
N ASP A 109 -1.60 -14.75 12.57
CA ASP A 109 -1.95 -15.97 13.30
C ASP A 109 -0.77 -16.92 13.58
N LYS A 110 0.41 -16.67 12.99
CA LYS A 110 1.59 -17.54 13.16
C LYS A 110 1.94 -17.80 14.65
N PRO A 111 2.34 -19.03 15.02
CA PRO A 111 2.67 -19.39 16.40
C PRO A 111 3.83 -18.61 17.04
N ASN A 112 4.64 -17.92 16.24
CA ASN A 112 5.77 -17.09 16.70
C ASN A 112 5.44 -15.59 16.75
N THR A 113 4.26 -15.15 16.30
CA THR A 113 3.83 -13.76 16.43
C THR A 113 3.69 -13.39 17.91
N ARG A 114 4.12 -12.18 18.33
CA ARG A 114 3.94 -11.75 19.73
C ARG A 114 2.44 -11.69 20.05
N ARG A 115 2.05 -12.12 21.26
CA ARG A 115 0.64 -12.24 21.66
C ARG A 115 -0.20 -10.98 21.38
N LYS A 116 0.36 -9.78 21.58
CA LYS A 116 -0.33 -8.51 21.33
C LYS A 116 -0.63 -8.18 19.85
N TYR A 117 -0.06 -8.95 18.92
CA TYR A 117 -0.28 -8.82 17.48
C TYR A 117 -0.93 -10.07 16.89
N ARG A 118 -1.28 -11.07 17.71
CA ARG A 118 -1.96 -12.28 17.21
C ARG A 118 -3.44 -12.00 17.05
N VAL A 119 -3.91 -12.18 15.83
CA VAL A 119 -5.29 -12.02 15.42
C VAL A 119 -5.59 -13.14 14.42
N ALA A 120 -6.70 -13.85 14.63
CA ALA A 120 -7.10 -14.97 13.78
C ALA A 120 -7.62 -14.49 12.41
N THR A 121 -8.22 -13.30 12.41
CA THR A 121 -8.70 -12.56 11.24
C THR A 121 -8.46 -11.09 11.54
N GLU A 122 -7.45 -10.44 10.96
CA GLU A 122 -7.43 -8.97 10.91
C GLU A 122 -8.11 -8.63 9.60
N PRO A 123 -9.44 -8.38 9.57
CA PRO A 123 -10.16 -8.41 8.30
C PRO A 123 -9.59 -7.35 7.37
N HIS A 124 -9.25 -6.17 7.88
CA HIS A 124 -8.62 -5.06 7.15
C HIS A 124 -8.09 -4.04 8.18
N HIS A 125 -6.83 -3.61 8.09
CA HIS A 125 -6.25 -2.64 9.02
C HIS A 125 -5.40 -1.57 8.33
N HIS A 126 -5.21 -0.46 9.03
CA HIS A 126 -4.48 0.72 8.56
C HIS A 126 -3.34 1.07 9.51
N HIS A 127 -2.12 1.01 8.98
CA HIS A 127 -0.93 1.58 9.58
C HIS A 127 -0.90 3.08 9.31
N HIS A 128 -1.33 3.86 10.29
CA HIS A 128 -1.69 5.27 10.10
C HIS A 128 -0.65 6.25 10.61
N VAL A 129 0.42 5.80 11.26
CA VAL A 129 1.44 6.68 11.83
C VAL A 129 2.73 6.57 11.02
N PRO A 130 3.17 7.67 10.38
CA PRO A 130 4.45 7.70 9.68
C PRO A 130 5.60 7.21 10.57
N PHE A 131 6.47 6.38 10.00
CA PHE A 131 7.64 5.78 10.66
C PHE A 131 7.35 4.81 11.83
N ASP A 132 6.08 4.60 12.21
CA ASP A 132 5.67 3.64 13.25
C ASP A 132 4.58 2.68 12.73
N ARG A 133 5.02 1.65 11.98
CA ARG A 133 4.14 0.57 11.50
C ARG A 133 3.49 -0.22 12.64
N SER A 134 3.92 -0.07 13.90
CA SER A 134 3.28 -0.78 15.01
C SER A 134 1.93 -0.17 15.40
N LYS A 135 1.65 1.09 14.99
CA LYS A 135 0.37 1.77 15.21
C LYS A 135 -0.61 1.37 14.14
N ARG A 136 -1.69 0.72 14.56
CA ARG A 136 -2.74 0.17 13.70
C ARG A 136 -4.08 0.65 14.18
N LYS A 137 -5.02 0.77 13.24
CA LYS A 137 -6.45 0.90 13.52
C LYS A 137 -7.22 0.05 12.53
N GLU A 138 -8.44 -0.32 12.88
CA GLU A 138 -9.37 -0.96 11.95
C GLU A 138 -9.61 -0.04 10.75
N ASN A 139 -9.77 -0.62 9.57
CA ASN A 139 -10.08 0.11 8.36
C ASN A 139 -11.01 -0.73 7.50
N TYR A 140 -12.29 -0.35 7.44
CA TYR A 140 -13.28 -1.09 6.67
C TYR A 140 -13.49 -0.55 5.26
N ASP A 141 -12.91 0.60 4.93
CA ASP A 141 -13.26 1.38 3.74
C ASP A 141 -12.21 1.31 2.63
N VAL A 142 -10.93 1.10 2.97
CA VAL A 142 -9.85 0.99 1.98
C VAL A 142 -9.50 -0.47 1.76
N ARG A 143 -9.92 -1.03 0.62
CA ARG A 143 -9.77 -2.47 0.34
C ARG A 143 -9.17 -2.79 -1.01
N THR A 144 -9.14 -1.84 -1.93
CA THR A 144 -8.50 -2.02 -3.24
C THR A 144 -7.27 -1.15 -3.38
N MET A 145 -6.43 -1.48 -4.36
CA MET A 145 -5.28 -0.65 -4.69
C MET A 145 -5.72 0.76 -5.08
N ASP A 146 -6.82 0.89 -5.83
CA ASP A 146 -7.36 2.19 -6.27
C ASP A 146 -7.80 3.04 -5.06
N ASP A 147 -8.47 2.45 -4.06
CA ASP A 147 -8.86 3.17 -2.84
C ASP A 147 -7.63 3.73 -2.12
N ALA A 148 -6.63 2.89 -1.89
CA ALA A 148 -5.42 3.29 -1.18
C ALA A 148 -4.61 4.34 -1.98
N PHE A 149 -4.49 4.15 -3.30
CA PHE A 149 -3.77 5.09 -4.16
C PHE A 149 -4.47 6.44 -4.21
N SER A 150 -5.82 6.47 -4.26
CA SER A 150 -6.59 7.72 -4.27
C SER A 150 -6.25 8.62 -3.08
N ILE A 151 -6.16 8.04 -1.88
CA ILE A 151 -5.79 8.74 -0.65
C ILE A 151 -4.37 9.30 -0.78
N VAL A 152 -3.42 8.48 -1.23
CA VAL A 152 -2.02 8.89 -1.37
C VAL A 152 -1.87 10.00 -2.40
N ALA A 153 -2.55 9.87 -3.55
CA ALA A 153 -2.52 10.85 -4.63
C ALA A 153 -2.95 12.24 -4.14
N ASP A 154 -3.95 12.32 -3.26
CA ASP A 154 -4.39 13.59 -2.68
C ASP A 154 -3.27 14.27 -1.86
N TYR A 155 -2.50 13.52 -1.08
CA TYR A 155 -1.35 14.09 -0.36
C TYR A 155 -0.23 14.52 -1.29
N ILE A 156 0.03 13.78 -2.37
CA ILE A 156 1.02 14.15 -3.38
C ILE A 156 0.61 15.45 -4.09
N ARG A 157 -0.64 15.55 -4.56
CA ARG A 157 -1.17 16.74 -5.25
C ARG A 157 -1.12 17.99 -4.39
N ASN A 158 -1.44 17.85 -3.10
CA ASN A 158 -1.51 18.98 -2.18
C ASN A 158 -0.18 19.28 -1.46
N GLY A 159 0.83 18.41 -1.60
CA GLY A 159 2.12 18.52 -0.90
C GLY A 159 1.98 18.51 0.63
N LYS A 160 0.90 17.94 1.17
CA LYS A 160 0.63 17.92 2.62
C LYS A 160 1.24 16.67 3.24
N PRO A 161 1.86 16.77 4.43
CA PRO A 161 2.27 15.59 5.17
C PRO A 161 1.06 14.71 5.49
N TYR A 162 1.29 13.40 5.58
CA TYR A 162 0.31 12.48 6.12
C TYR A 162 0.11 12.80 7.61
N PRO A 163 -1.14 12.87 8.10
CA PRO A 163 -1.46 13.26 9.47
C PRO A 163 -0.95 12.27 10.53
#